data_AF-A0A1H5D353-F1
#
_entry.id   AF-A0A1H5D353-F1
#
_cell.length_a   1.000
_cell.length_b   1.000
_cell.length_c   1.000
_cell.angle_alpha   90.00
_cell.angle_beta   90.00
_cell.angle_gamma   90.00
#
_symmetry.space_group_name_H-M   'P 1'
#
loop_
_entity.id
_entity.type
_entity.pdbx_description
1 polymer ?
#
loop_
_entity_poly.entity_id
_entity_poly.type
_entity_poly.pdbx_seq_one_letter_code
_entity_poly.pdbx_strand_id
1 'polypeptide(L)'
;MTTTTTGTAVPGTGSGSGLGFCRVTIVAPDSRIDVALPDDIPVADIYPEILRLSRQEPAEGAPVGYHLVRRDGTVLDSARSFAAQRILDGELLTLRPFSESLPPAVFDDVSEAVASSVTRHRTLWSDDLTRAAGLVGAGVLSALLAFVTWQADPGHDMHSLPGVLAGVAAVLLVVFAAVRGRIYDDRGAAIALGLGALPNAAVAGSGLLPLAHGQGIGKLQFLLACAAVLLAAVVLTLCTPGGDAPFVAFVLASALGLLTVFTAVLAHWTPKEIAALCAPLAVGGLAFLPGLSMRFARLPIGFEPPNSAQSSVYGTETTVQEPVDTKRIEAQARRGHEILVGLVAGCALTALASAAVLGFSDDIWAQLLALATAVALLMRAQLFRYTGQVAPLLAAGLGSLVLLGLGLALNPPQSILRDALTGDRSGLDIRAVWLAAAIAAGTALVAALGLIVPRQGLSPFWGRFLEIVEGFVLLTLVPLALAVFDVYAAARAMTSK
;
A
#
# COMPACT_ATOMS: atom_id res chain seq x y z
N MET A 1 -20.54 28.24 -89.65
CA MET A 1 -19.09 28.12 -89.40
C MET A 1 -18.92 27.42 -88.06
N THR A 2 -18.76 26.09 -88.04
CA THR A 2 -17.46 25.39 -87.87
C THR A 2 -16.73 25.81 -86.59
N THR A 3 -16.34 24.95 -85.64
CA THR A 3 -15.95 23.53 -85.71
C THR A 3 -15.96 22.91 -84.31
N THR A 4 -16.33 21.64 -84.25
CA THR A 4 -16.07 20.66 -83.19
C THR A 4 -14.56 20.44 -83.01
N THR A 5 -14.10 20.26 -81.77
CA THR A 5 -12.84 19.53 -81.49
C THR A 5 -12.94 18.81 -80.16
N THR A 6 -13.04 17.49 -80.24
CA THR A 6 -12.95 16.51 -79.16
C THR A 6 -11.50 16.40 -78.68
N GLY A 7 -11.27 16.69 -77.40
CA GLY A 7 -9.99 16.47 -76.72
C GLY A 7 -10.09 15.28 -75.77
N THR A 8 -9.36 14.23 -76.10
CA THR A 8 -9.21 12.95 -75.40
C THR A 8 -8.77 13.11 -73.94
N ALA A 9 -9.43 12.37 -73.04
CA ALA A 9 -9.05 12.20 -71.65
C ALA A 9 -7.70 11.46 -71.55
N VAL A 10 -6.76 12.05 -70.82
CA VAL A 10 -5.56 11.37 -70.31
C VAL A 10 -5.92 10.88 -68.91
N PRO A 11 -5.96 9.56 -68.65
CA PRO A 11 -6.09 9.08 -67.28
C PRO A 11 -4.81 9.41 -66.54
N GLY A 12 -4.91 10.29 -65.55
CA GLY A 12 -3.87 10.52 -64.56
C GLY A 12 -3.52 9.20 -63.90
N THR A 13 -2.31 8.76 -64.17
CA THR A 13 -1.59 7.62 -63.61
C THR A 13 -1.77 7.53 -62.10
N GLY A 14 -2.36 6.41 -61.66
CA GLY A 14 -2.42 6.01 -60.27
C GLY A 14 -1.02 5.79 -59.69
N SER A 15 -0.77 6.44 -58.57
CA SER A 15 0.35 6.14 -57.68
C SER A 15 -0.21 5.96 -56.27
N GLY A 16 -0.53 4.70 -55.94
CA GLY A 16 -1.08 4.28 -54.66
C GLY A 16 -1.63 2.85 -54.74
N SER A 17 -0.78 1.86 -55.02
CA SER A 17 -1.11 0.45 -54.80
C SER A 17 -1.18 0.20 -53.29
N GLY A 18 -2.28 -0.34 -52.77
CA GLY A 18 -2.37 -0.74 -51.36
C GLY A 18 -3.69 -1.39 -50.92
N LEU A 19 -4.12 -2.48 -51.58
CA LEU A 19 -5.09 -3.48 -51.08
C LEU A 19 -6.55 -3.07 -50.75
N GLY A 20 -6.95 -1.80 -50.77
CA GLY A 20 -8.33 -1.41 -50.41
C GLY A 20 -8.63 -1.55 -48.91
N PHE A 21 -7.60 -1.46 -48.08
CA PHE A 21 -7.70 -1.53 -46.61
C PHE A 21 -6.97 -0.35 -45.98
N CYS A 22 -7.58 0.23 -44.95
CA CYS A 22 -6.99 1.23 -44.07
C CYS A 22 -6.67 0.59 -42.71
N ARG A 23 -5.44 0.72 -42.24
CA ARG A 23 -5.03 0.36 -40.88
C ARG A 23 -5.43 1.48 -39.93
N VAL A 24 -6.26 1.18 -38.94
CA VAL A 24 -6.68 2.15 -37.92
C VAL A 24 -6.52 1.56 -36.52
N THR A 25 -6.22 2.43 -35.57
CA THR A 25 -6.27 2.10 -34.15
C THR A 25 -7.64 2.49 -33.62
N ILE A 26 -8.40 1.53 -33.11
CA ILE A 26 -9.69 1.76 -32.46
C ILE A 26 -9.50 1.69 -30.95
N VAL A 27 -9.81 2.78 -30.26
CA VAL A 27 -9.78 2.89 -28.81
C VAL A 27 -11.21 2.79 -28.29
N ALA A 28 -11.55 1.64 -27.70
CA ALA A 28 -12.79 1.41 -26.97
C ALA A 28 -12.56 1.67 -25.46
N PRO A 29 -13.63 1.74 -24.63
CA PRO A 29 -13.51 2.04 -23.20
C PRO A 29 -12.52 1.14 -22.44
N ASP A 30 -12.56 -0.17 -22.71
CA ASP A 30 -11.76 -1.18 -22.02
C ASP A 30 -10.73 -1.87 -22.91
N SER A 31 -10.61 -1.46 -24.19
CA SER A 31 -9.73 -2.13 -25.13
C SER A 31 -9.18 -1.19 -26.20
N ARG A 32 -7.99 -1.51 -26.70
CA ARG A 32 -7.38 -0.86 -27.86
C ARG A 32 -7.03 -1.95 -28.86
N ILE A 33 -7.50 -1.80 -30.09
CA ILE A 33 -7.25 -2.75 -31.16
C ILE A 33 -6.69 -2.03 -32.38
N ASP A 34 -5.72 -2.64 -33.04
CA ASP A 34 -5.21 -2.17 -34.33
C ASP A 34 -5.76 -3.11 -35.40
N VAL A 35 -6.57 -2.57 -36.31
CA VAL A 35 -7.31 -3.36 -37.30
C VAL A 35 -7.09 -2.78 -38.70
N ALA A 36 -6.99 -3.67 -39.68
CA ALA A 36 -7.03 -3.29 -41.09
C ALA A 36 -8.45 -3.51 -41.60
N LEU A 37 -9.13 -2.42 -41.98
CA LEU A 37 -10.54 -2.42 -42.39
C LEU A 37 -10.67 -1.95 -43.83
N PRO A 38 -11.62 -2.47 -44.62
CA PRO A 38 -11.85 -2.00 -45.98
C PRO A 38 -12.06 -0.49 -46.02
N ASP A 39 -11.41 0.21 -46.94
CA ASP A 39 -11.47 1.68 -47.02
C ASP A 39 -12.55 2.22 -47.98
N ASP A 40 -13.13 1.32 -48.78
CA ASP A 40 -14.12 1.60 -49.83
C ASP A 40 -15.57 1.31 -49.40
N ILE A 41 -15.78 0.58 -48.30
CA ILE A 41 -17.11 0.23 -47.77
C ILE A 41 -17.58 1.30 -46.76
N PRO A 42 -18.89 1.64 -46.71
CA PRO A 42 -19.45 2.50 -45.67
C PRO A 42 -19.14 2.01 -44.26
N VAL A 43 -18.85 2.94 -43.35
CA VAL A 43 -18.51 2.61 -41.96
C VAL A 43 -19.65 1.83 -41.26
N ALA A 44 -20.92 2.09 -41.62
CA ALA A 44 -22.10 1.34 -41.15
C ALA A 44 -21.97 -0.18 -41.29
N ASP A 45 -21.41 -0.66 -42.40
CA ASP A 45 -21.31 -2.10 -42.69
C ASP A 45 -20.12 -2.75 -41.98
N ILE A 46 -19.12 -1.95 -41.59
CA ILE A 46 -17.91 -2.39 -40.89
C ILE A 46 -18.11 -2.36 -39.36
N TYR A 47 -19.07 -1.56 -38.85
CA TYR A 47 -19.35 -1.43 -37.41
C TYR A 47 -19.53 -2.75 -36.66
N PRO A 48 -20.33 -3.72 -37.14
CA PRO A 48 -20.52 -4.99 -36.43
C PRO A 48 -19.20 -5.74 -36.21
N GLU A 49 -18.31 -5.68 -37.21
CA GLU A 49 -16.99 -6.30 -37.14
C GLU A 49 -16.08 -5.57 -36.14
N ILE A 50 -16.11 -4.23 -36.13
CA ILE A 50 -15.39 -3.41 -35.16
C ILE A 50 -15.83 -3.71 -33.73
N LEU A 51 -17.15 -3.84 -33.49
CA LEU A 51 -17.69 -4.16 -32.18
C LEU A 51 -17.29 -5.57 -31.74
N ARG A 52 -17.34 -6.55 -32.65
CA ARG A 52 -16.88 -7.91 -32.36
C ARG A 52 -15.39 -7.97 -32.03
N LEU A 53 -14.55 -7.28 -32.81
CA LEU A 53 -13.10 -7.24 -32.60
C LEU A 53 -12.71 -6.47 -31.33
N SER A 54 -13.45 -5.42 -30.98
CA SER A 54 -13.23 -4.64 -29.74
C SER A 54 -13.86 -5.27 -28.50
N ARG A 55 -14.60 -6.39 -28.67
CA ARG A 55 -15.38 -7.07 -27.63
C ARG A 55 -16.41 -6.15 -26.96
N GLN A 56 -17.00 -5.25 -27.76
CA GLN A 56 -18.05 -4.33 -27.36
C GLN A 56 -19.40 -4.82 -27.91
N GLU A 57 -19.78 -6.04 -27.55
CA GLU A 57 -21.11 -6.57 -27.90
C GLU A 57 -22.18 -5.91 -27.00
N PRO A 58 -23.25 -5.32 -27.57
CA PRO A 58 -24.32 -4.75 -26.78
C PRO A 58 -25.00 -5.83 -25.92
N ALA A 59 -25.22 -5.54 -24.63
CA ALA A 59 -26.07 -6.37 -23.79
C ALA A 59 -27.52 -6.38 -24.34
N GLU A 60 -28.21 -7.51 -24.18
CA GLU A 60 -29.58 -7.70 -24.66
C GLU A 60 -30.52 -6.64 -24.06
N GLY A 61 -31.01 -5.72 -24.89
CA GLY A 61 -31.90 -4.61 -24.49
C GLY A 61 -31.24 -3.23 -24.28
N ALA A 62 -29.94 -3.07 -24.50
CA ALA A 62 -29.28 -1.76 -24.42
C ALA A 62 -29.55 -0.88 -25.66
N PRO A 63 -29.68 0.46 -25.53
CA PRO A 63 -29.76 1.37 -26.68
C PRO A 63 -28.52 1.20 -27.57
N VAL A 64 -28.74 0.76 -28.81
CA VAL A 64 -27.68 0.47 -29.77
C VAL A 64 -27.19 1.73 -30.46
N GLY A 65 -25.90 2.00 -30.36
CA GLY A 65 -25.22 2.98 -31.18
C GLY A 65 -23.82 3.22 -30.65
N TYR A 66 -22.81 3.02 -31.47
CA TYR A 66 -21.47 3.53 -31.20
C TYR A 66 -21.10 4.50 -32.32
N HIS A 67 -20.31 5.49 -31.99
CA HIS A 67 -19.73 6.43 -32.94
C HIS A 67 -18.21 6.31 -32.92
N LEU A 68 -17.62 6.22 -34.10
CA LEU A 68 -16.20 6.43 -34.30
C LEU A 68 -15.96 7.93 -34.32
N VAL A 69 -15.13 8.41 -33.41
CA VAL A 69 -14.79 9.81 -33.25
C VAL A 69 -13.30 9.95 -33.50
N ARG A 70 -12.94 10.87 -34.41
CA ARG A 70 -11.56 11.22 -34.68
C ARG A 70 -10.96 11.96 -33.48
N ARG A 71 -9.63 12.01 -33.39
CA ARG A 71 -8.91 12.70 -32.29
C ARG A 71 -9.29 14.19 -32.14
N ASP A 72 -9.71 14.83 -33.22
CA ASP A 72 -10.16 16.23 -33.22
C ASP A 72 -11.61 16.42 -32.71
N GLY A 73 -12.29 15.32 -32.34
CA GLY A 73 -13.68 15.33 -31.87
C GLY A 73 -14.71 15.19 -32.98
N THR A 74 -14.30 15.07 -34.24
CA THR A 74 -15.22 14.89 -35.37
C THR A 74 -15.81 13.49 -35.34
N VAL A 75 -17.15 13.39 -35.33
CA VAL A 75 -17.87 12.12 -35.46
C VAL A 75 -17.84 11.67 -36.92
N LEU A 76 -17.41 10.44 -37.18
CA LEU A 76 -17.46 9.86 -38.51
C LEU A 76 -18.92 9.61 -38.93
N ASP A 77 -19.20 9.93 -40.19
CA ASP A 77 -20.47 9.65 -40.82
C ASP A 77 -20.55 8.17 -41.20
N SER A 78 -21.51 7.44 -40.61
CA SER A 78 -21.72 6.02 -40.85
C SER A 78 -22.05 5.69 -42.31
N ALA A 79 -22.61 6.65 -43.07
CA ALA A 79 -23.01 6.43 -44.45
C ALA A 79 -21.85 6.51 -45.46
N ARG A 80 -20.65 6.93 -45.03
CA ARG A 80 -19.50 7.17 -45.90
C ARG A 80 -18.35 6.21 -45.59
N SER A 81 -17.53 5.86 -46.57
CA SER A 81 -16.35 5.01 -46.38
C SER A 81 -15.18 5.77 -45.74
N PHE A 82 -14.16 5.05 -45.24
CA PHE A 82 -12.96 5.66 -44.68
C PHE A 82 -12.19 6.49 -45.72
N ALA A 83 -12.07 6.00 -46.96
CA ALA A 83 -11.45 6.75 -48.05
C ALA A 83 -12.23 8.04 -48.36
N ALA A 84 -13.57 7.99 -48.37
CA ALA A 84 -14.41 9.15 -48.62
C ALA A 84 -14.31 10.20 -47.49
N GLN A 85 -14.00 9.78 -46.27
CA GLN A 85 -13.81 10.63 -45.09
C GLN A 85 -12.33 11.00 -44.86
N ARG A 86 -11.42 10.59 -45.77
CA ARG A 86 -9.97 10.86 -45.71
C ARG A 86 -9.34 10.43 -44.38
N ILE A 87 -9.71 9.24 -43.92
CA ILE A 87 -9.02 8.59 -42.81
C ILE A 87 -7.68 8.05 -43.32
N LEU A 88 -6.62 8.29 -42.56
CA LEU A 88 -5.27 7.88 -42.92
C LEU A 88 -4.88 6.56 -42.25
N ASP A 89 -3.95 5.84 -42.87
CA ASP A 89 -3.32 4.70 -42.24
C ASP A 89 -2.61 5.10 -40.94
N GLY A 90 -2.85 4.33 -39.88
CA GLY A 90 -2.37 4.57 -38.52
C GLY A 90 -3.17 5.58 -37.72
N GLU A 91 -4.29 6.06 -38.25
CA GLU A 91 -5.14 7.03 -37.54
C GLU A 91 -5.87 6.40 -36.34
N LEU A 92 -5.96 7.17 -35.26
CA LEU A 92 -6.59 6.75 -34.01
C LEU A 92 -8.04 7.25 -33.96
N LEU A 93 -8.97 6.30 -33.89
CA LEU A 93 -10.41 6.51 -33.78
C LEU A 93 -10.88 6.05 -32.40
N THR A 94 -11.67 6.87 -31.72
CA THR A 94 -12.26 6.55 -30.43
C THR A 94 -13.67 6.03 -30.65
N LEU A 95 -13.97 4.84 -30.13
CA LEU A 95 -15.30 4.27 -30.14
C LEU A 95 -16.07 4.78 -28.91
N ARG A 96 -17.06 5.65 -29.12
CA ARG A 96 -17.90 6.20 -28.05
C ARG A 96 -19.31 5.64 -28.09
N PRO A 97 -19.90 5.27 -26.93
CA PRO A 97 -21.32 4.93 -26.86
C PRO A 97 -22.20 6.11 -27.27
N PHE A 98 -23.30 5.83 -27.98
CA PHE A 98 -24.31 6.84 -28.34
C PHE A 98 -24.88 7.52 -27.09
N SER A 99 -25.05 6.77 -26.00
CA SER A 99 -25.52 7.28 -24.70
C SER A 99 -24.67 8.43 -24.15
N GLU A 100 -23.36 8.43 -24.44
CA GLU A 100 -22.43 9.50 -24.04
C GLU A 100 -22.46 10.71 -24.99
N SER A 101 -23.13 10.57 -26.13
CA SER A 101 -23.26 11.60 -27.17
C SER A 101 -24.61 12.35 -27.09
N LEU A 102 -25.51 11.94 -26.19
CA LEU A 102 -26.74 12.70 -25.97
C LEU A 102 -26.40 14.10 -25.41
N PRO A 103 -27.07 15.16 -25.89
CA PRO A 103 -26.98 16.47 -25.25
C PRO A 103 -27.34 16.33 -23.77
N PRO A 104 -26.73 17.15 -22.88
CA PRO A 104 -26.98 17.07 -21.46
C PRO A 104 -28.49 17.20 -21.20
N ALA A 105 -29.00 16.42 -20.25
CA ALA A 105 -30.40 16.50 -19.85
C ALA A 105 -30.73 17.95 -19.47
N VAL A 106 -31.67 18.54 -20.20
CA VAL A 106 -32.19 19.87 -19.91
C VAL A 106 -33.30 19.67 -18.90
N PHE A 107 -33.04 20.01 -17.65
CA PHE A 107 -34.05 19.99 -16.59
C PHE A 107 -34.88 21.27 -16.66
N ASP A 108 -36.20 21.12 -16.66
CA ASP A 108 -37.15 22.26 -16.67
C ASP A 108 -37.30 22.89 -15.26
N ASP A 109 -36.98 22.11 -14.22
CA ASP A 109 -37.03 22.56 -12.82
C ASP A 109 -35.63 22.66 -12.20
N VAL A 110 -35.34 23.83 -11.61
CA VAL A 110 -34.14 24.09 -10.83
C VAL A 110 -34.05 23.12 -9.63
N SER A 111 -35.19 22.75 -9.05
CA SER A 111 -35.23 21.80 -7.93
C SER A 111 -34.75 20.40 -8.35
N GLU A 112 -35.11 19.95 -9.54
CA GLU A 112 -34.68 18.67 -10.11
C GLU A 112 -33.23 18.71 -10.60
N ALA A 113 -32.78 19.84 -11.15
CA ALA A 113 -31.38 20.07 -11.47
C ALA A 113 -30.49 20.03 -10.22
N VAL A 114 -30.94 20.61 -9.10
CA VAL A 114 -30.21 20.56 -7.81
C VAL A 114 -30.27 19.16 -7.22
N ALA A 115 -31.43 18.49 -7.22
CA ALA A 115 -31.59 17.14 -6.68
C ALA A 115 -30.72 16.12 -7.43
N SER A 116 -30.70 16.18 -8.77
CA SER A 116 -29.87 15.32 -9.62
C SER A 116 -28.38 15.64 -9.48
N SER A 117 -28.02 16.91 -9.32
CA SER A 117 -26.64 17.32 -9.03
C SER A 117 -26.15 16.81 -7.68
N VAL A 118 -26.99 16.91 -6.62
CA VAL A 118 -26.64 16.44 -5.27
C VAL A 118 -26.53 14.93 -5.19
N THR A 119 -27.46 14.18 -5.80
CA THR A 119 -27.40 12.71 -5.86
C THR A 119 -26.23 12.20 -6.70
N ARG A 120 -25.82 12.92 -7.75
CA ARG A 120 -24.64 12.55 -8.55
C ARG A 120 -23.31 12.81 -7.82
N HIS A 121 -23.24 13.82 -6.95
CA HIS A 121 -21.99 14.23 -6.28
C HIS A 121 -21.83 13.74 -4.84
N ARG A 122 -22.89 13.24 -4.19
CA ARG A 122 -22.83 12.74 -2.81
C ARG A 122 -23.24 11.28 -2.75
N THR A 123 -22.34 10.45 -2.23
CA THR A 123 -22.67 9.09 -1.81
C THR A 123 -23.63 9.17 -0.62
N LEU A 124 -24.86 8.67 -0.78
CA LEU A 124 -25.79 8.54 0.34
C LEU A 124 -25.28 7.45 1.30
N TRP A 125 -25.63 7.58 2.58
CA TRP A 125 -25.33 6.55 3.57
C TRP A 125 -26.04 5.26 3.16
N SER A 126 -25.27 4.18 2.97
CA SER A 126 -25.77 2.89 2.51
C SER A 126 -25.65 1.82 3.59
N ASP A 127 -26.33 0.70 3.40
CA ASP A 127 -26.21 -0.47 4.26
C ASP A 127 -24.76 -0.98 4.32
N ASP A 128 -24.01 -0.87 3.22
CA ASP A 128 -22.58 -1.22 3.17
C ASP A 128 -21.73 -0.33 4.07
N LEU A 129 -22.02 0.98 4.13
CA LEU A 129 -21.34 1.91 5.04
C LEU A 129 -21.71 1.63 6.50
N THR A 130 -22.98 1.34 6.78
CA THR A 130 -23.44 0.92 8.12
C THR A 130 -22.70 -0.34 8.58
N ARG A 131 -22.59 -1.31 7.67
CA ARG A 131 -21.88 -2.56 7.91
C ARG A 131 -20.39 -2.34 8.13
N ALA A 132 -19.73 -1.54 7.30
CA ALA A 132 -18.33 -1.20 7.46
C ALA A 132 -18.07 -0.49 8.81
N ALA A 133 -18.91 0.48 9.17
CA ALA A 133 -18.83 1.18 10.46
C ALA A 133 -19.03 0.22 11.64
N GLY A 134 -19.99 -0.70 11.56
CA GLY A 134 -20.21 -1.73 12.59
C GLY A 134 -19.02 -2.67 12.76
N LEU A 135 -18.38 -3.09 11.66
CA LEU A 135 -17.19 -3.92 11.70
C LEU A 135 -15.97 -3.17 12.28
N VAL A 136 -15.77 -1.92 11.88
CA VAL A 136 -14.72 -1.06 12.48
C VAL A 136 -14.97 -0.90 13.98
N GLY A 137 -16.22 -0.64 14.38
CA GLY A 137 -16.63 -0.56 15.78
C GLY A 137 -16.33 -1.84 16.56
N ALA A 138 -16.65 -3.02 16.00
CA ALA A 138 -16.36 -4.30 16.63
C ALA A 138 -14.85 -4.52 16.84
N GLY A 139 -14.01 -4.17 15.85
CA GLY A 139 -12.56 -4.23 15.97
C GLY A 139 -12.02 -3.29 17.04
N VAL A 140 -12.48 -2.03 17.05
CA VAL A 140 -12.07 -1.00 18.04
C VAL A 140 -12.50 -1.40 19.45
N LEU A 141 -13.74 -1.85 19.64
CA LEU A 141 -14.23 -2.30 20.95
C LEU A 141 -13.50 -3.55 21.44
N SER A 142 -13.10 -4.44 20.54
CA SER A 142 -12.28 -5.61 20.89
C SER A 142 -10.87 -5.21 21.33
N ALA A 143 -10.26 -4.21 20.68
CA ALA A 143 -8.99 -3.64 21.13
C ALA A 143 -9.14 -2.90 22.47
N LEU A 144 -10.25 -2.18 22.67
CA LEU A 144 -10.58 -1.54 23.94
C LEU A 144 -10.75 -2.58 25.06
N LEU A 145 -11.37 -3.73 24.79
CA LEU A 145 -11.46 -4.83 25.75
C LEU A 145 -10.07 -5.29 26.21
N ALA A 146 -9.13 -5.48 25.28
CA ALA A 146 -7.75 -5.83 25.61
C ALA A 146 -7.07 -4.75 26.46
N PHE A 147 -7.34 -3.48 26.16
CA PHE A 147 -6.80 -2.36 26.95
C PHE A 147 -7.40 -2.31 28.37
N VAL A 148 -8.71 -2.56 28.50
CA VAL A 148 -9.38 -2.58 29.80
C VAL A 148 -8.89 -3.75 30.66
N THR A 149 -8.75 -4.95 30.07
CA THR A 149 -8.19 -6.11 30.80
C THR A 149 -6.73 -5.88 31.17
N TRP A 150 -5.96 -5.23 30.29
CA TRP A 150 -4.59 -4.82 30.59
C TRP A 150 -4.51 -3.91 31.83
N GLN A 151 -5.37 -2.89 31.90
CA GLN A 151 -5.38 -1.89 32.97
C GLN A 151 -6.12 -2.34 34.24
N ALA A 152 -6.73 -3.53 34.25
CA ALA A 152 -7.58 -3.97 35.36
C ALA A 152 -6.79 -4.24 36.66
N ASP A 153 -5.53 -4.65 36.54
CA ASP A 153 -4.63 -4.86 37.68
C ASP A 153 -3.60 -3.72 37.74
N PRO A 154 -3.42 -3.04 38.89
CA PRO A 154 -2.40 -1.99 39.06
C PRO A 154 -0.96 -2.42 38.75
N GLY A 155 -0.65 -3.72 38.85
CA GLY A 155 0.65 -4.29 38.49
C GLY A 155 0.72 -4.84 37.07
N HIS A 156 -0.36 -4.72 36.30
CA HIS A 156 -0.55 -5.41 35.02
C HIS A 156 -0.34 -6.93 35.14
N ASP A 157 -0.67 -7.52 36.29
CA ASP A 157 -0.54 -8.98 36.48
C ASP A 157 -1.60 -9.72 35.68
N MET A 158 -1.20 -10.14 34.50
CA MET A 158 -2.05 -10.85 33.57
C MET A 158 -2.12 -12.35 33.88
N HIS A 159 -1.40 -12.85 34.88
CA HIS A 159 -1.53 -14.22 35.39
C HIS A 159 -2.73 -14.36 36.35
N SER A 160 -3.78 -13.60 36.09
CA SER A 160 -4.99 -13.54 36.91
C SER A 160 -6.23 -13.48 36.01
N LEU A 161 -7.41 -13.26 36.60
CA LEU A 161 -8.69 -13.28 35.89
C LEU A 161 -8.75 -12.40 34.61
N PRO A 162 -8.16 -11.19 34.56
CA PRO A 162 -8.11 -10.37 33.34
C PRO A 162 -7.40 -11.05 32.16
N GLY A 163 -6.32 -11.79 32.40
CA GLY A 163 -5.62 -12.53 31.35
C GLY A 163 -6.42 -13.72 30.83
N VAL A 164 -7.17 -14.39 31.72
CA VAL A 164 -8.10 -15.45 31.31
C VAL A 164 -9.23 -14.89 30.45
N LEU A 165 -9.82 -13.75 30.85
CA LEU A 165 -10.86 -13.08 30.07
C LEU A 165 -10.35 -12.64 28.69
N ALA A 166 -9.15 -12.05 28.62
CA ALA A 166 -8.50 -11.70 27.37
C ALA A 166 -8.23 -12.94 26.51
N GLY A 167 -7.81 -14.06 27.12
CA GLY A 167 -7.57 -15.32 26.42
C GLY A 167 -8.84 -15.91 25.82
N VAL A 168 -9.93 -15.94 26.58
CA VAL A 168 -11.24 -16.39 26.08
C VAL A 168 -11.72 -15.49 24.95
N ALA A 169 -11.62 -14.17 25.09
CA ALA A 169 -11.97 -13.22 24.04
C ALA A 169 -11.13 -13.43 22.77
N ALA A 170 -9.81 -13.61 22.91
CA ALA A 170 -8.91 -13.87 21.80
C ALA A 170 -9.31 -15.15 21.03
N VAL A 171 -9.55 -16.26 21.74
CA VAL A 171 -9.95 -17.53 21.13
C VAL A 171 -11.28 -17.39 20.41
N LEU A 172 -12.29 -16.80 21.05
CA LEU A 172 -13.60 -16.59 20.44
C LEU A 172 -13.50 -15.72 19.17
N LEU A 173 -12.77 -14.61 19.24
CA LEU A 173 -12.60 -13.70 18.09
C LEU A 173 -11.83 -14.37 16.94
N VAL A 174 -10.78 -15.16 17.22
CA VAL A 174 -10.06 -15.94 16.19
C VAL A 174 -11.00 -16.95 15.54
N VAL A 175 -11.78 -17.68 16.34
CA VAL A 175 -12.73 -18.68 15.83
C VAL A 175 -13.80 -18.01 14.96
N PHE A 176 -14.40 -16.91 15.42
CA PHE A 176 -15.39 -16.18 14.64
C PHE A 176 -14.79 -15.60 13.37
N ALA A 177 -13.59 -15.03 13.42
CA ALA A 177 -12.89 -14.53 12.24
C ALA A 177 -12.63 -15.65 11.22
N ALA A 178 -12.15 -16.81 11.67
CA ALA A 178 -11.91 -17.98 10.83
C ALA A 178 -13.21 -18.53 10.20
N VAL A 179 -14.30 -18.58 10.96
CA VAL A 179 -15.62 -18.99 10.48
C VAL A 179 -16.15 -18.01 9.44
N ARG A 180 -16.08 -16.69 9.71
CA ARG A 180 -16.52 -15.65 8.76
C ARG A 180 -15.69 -15.67 7.48
N GLY A 181 -14.38 -15.84 7.58
CA GLY A 181 -13.48 -15.89 6.43
C GLY A 181 -13.63 -17.16 5.58
N ARG A 182 -13.80 -18.33 6.22
CA ARG A 182 -13.78 -19.62 5.52
C ARG A 182 -15.17 -20.12 5.10
N ILE A 183 -16.19 -19.92 5.92
CA ILE A 183 -17.54 -20.46 5.70
C ILE A 183 -18.42 -19.45 4.98
N TYR A 184 -18.34 -18.17 5.38
CA TYR A 184 -19.19 -17.11 4.83
C TYR A 184 -18.51 -16.28 3.73
N ASP A 185 -17.23 -16.55 3.41
CA ASP A 185 -16.37 -15.75 2.52
C ASP A 185 -16.44 -14.23 2.82
N ASP A 186 -16.67 -13.90 4.09
CA ASP A 186 -16.82 -12.53 4.56
C ASP A 186 -15.49 -12.00 5.08
N ARG A 187 -14.71 -11.44 4.15
CA ARG A 187 -13.37 -10.90 4.40
C ARG A 187 -13.38 -9.72 5.35
N GLY A 188 -14.35 -8.81 5.21
CA GLY A 188 -14.43 -7.62 6.05
C GLY A 188 -14.63 -7.97 7.52
N ALA A 189 -15.55 -8.90 7.80
CA ALA A 189 -15.79 -9.37 9.16
C ALA A 189 -14.62 -10.17 9.72
N ALA A 190 -14.01 -11.03 8.89
CA ALA A 190 -12.82 -11.79 9.28
C ALA A 190 -11.66 -10.88 9.69
N ILE A 191 -11.37 -9.83 8.90
CA ILE A 191 -10.32 -8.85 9.20
C ILE A 191 -10.63 -8.08 10.49
N ALA A 192 -11.86 -7.56 10.64
CA ALA A 192 -12.24 -6.78 11.81
C ALA A 192 -12.13 -7.58 13.11
N LEU A 193 -12.70 -8.79 13.14
CA LEU A 193 -12.65 -9.68 14.31
C LEU A 193 -11.24 -10.21 14.55
N GLY A 194 -10.53 -10.57 13.49
CA GLY A 194 -9.16 -11.07 13.58
C GLY A 194 -8.20 -10.02 14.12
N LEU A 195 -8.26 -8.77 13.63
CA LEU A 195 -7.48 -7.65 14.16
C LEU A 195 -7.83 -7.34 15.63
N GLY A 196 -9.11 -7.44 15.99
CA GLY A 196 -9.55 -7.32 17.39
C GLY A 196 -9.04 -8.43 18.30
N ALA A 197 -8.79 -9.63 17.76
CA ALA A 197 -8.29 -10.78 18.52
C ALA A 197 -6.82 -10.63 18.93
N LEU A 198 -5.99 -9.96 18.12
CA LEU A 198 -4.54 -9.91 18.32
C LEU A 198 -4.11 -9.16 19.60
N PRO A 199 -4.66 -7.99 19.94
CA PRO A 199 -4.39 -7.35 21.23
C PRO A 199 -4.80 -8.23 22.41
N ASN A 200 -5.96 -8.89 22.33
CA ASN A 200 -6.43 -9.82 23.37
C ASN A 200 -5.49 -11.03 23.51
N ALA A 201 -4.98 -11.56 22.40
CA ALA A 201 -4.00 -12.63 22.39
C ALA A 201 -2.66 -12.21 23.00
N ALA A 202 -2.22 -10.96 22.75
CA ALA A 202 -1.00 -10.41 23.36
C ALA A 202 -1.14 -10.31 24.89
N VAL A 203 -2.25 -9.77 25.36
CA VAL A 203 -2.57 -9.65 26.79
C VAL A 203 -2.62 -11.04 27.43
N ALA A 204 -3.37 -11.98 26.84
CA ALA A 204 -3.45 -13.36 27.33
C ALA A 204 -2.08 -14.06 27.35
N GLY A 205 -1.28 -13.91 26.29
CA GLY A 205 0.06 -14.48 26.17
C GLY A 205 1.01 -13.95 27.25
N SER A 206 0.93 -12.66 27.57
CA SER A 206 1.74 -12.06 28.65
C SER A 206 1.46 -12.66 30.03
N GLY A 207 0.25 -13.20 30.24
CA GLY A 207 -0.21 -13.81 31.49
C GLY A 207 0.05 -15.30 31.63
N LEU A 208 0.69 -15.95 30.64
CA LEU A 208 0.98 -17.39 30.69
C LEU A 208 2.02 -17.74 31.77
N LEU A 209 2.82 -16.76 32.21
CA LEU A 209 3.81 -16.92 33.27
C LEU A 209 3.53 -15.92 34.40
N PRO A 210 3.55 -16.33 35.67
CA PRO A 210 3.39 -15.41 36.79
C PRO A 210 4.50 -14.36 36.83
N LEU A 211 4.17 -13.17 37.31
CA LEU A 211 5.16 -12.13 37.59
C LEU A 211 6.01 -12.51 38.80
N ALA A 212 7.30 -12.13 38.77
CA ALA A 212 8.14 -12.22 39.96
C ALA A 212 7.70 -11.14 40.98
N HIS A 213 7.70 -11.47 42.26
CA HIS A 213 7.19 -10.59 43.33
C HIS A 213 7.79 -9.17 43.25
N GLY A 214 6.92 -8.17 43.12
CA GLY A 214 7.31 -6.75 43.08
C GLY A 214 7.88 -6.25 41.75
N GLN A 215 7.85 -7.06 40.69
CA GLN A 215 8.25 -6.65 39.34
C GLN A 215 7.05 -6.57 38.40
N GLY A 216 7.06 -5.56 37.53
CA GLY A 216 6.09 -5.46 36.43
C GLY A 216 6.43 -6.43 35.29
N ILE A 217 5.76 -6.23 34.16
CA ILE A 217 5.90 -7.07 32.97
C ILE A 217 7.33 -7.03 32.44
N GLY A 218 7.95 -8.20 32.37
CA GLY A 218 9.32 -8.38 31.90
C GLY A 218 9.42 -8.86 30.46
N LYS A 219 10.66 -9.13 30.05
CA LYS A 219 11.01 -9.60 28.69
C LYS A 219 10.35 -10.95 28.36
N LEU A 220 10.24 -11.86 29.33
CA LEU A 220 9.65 -13.19 29.11
C LEU A 220 8.15 -13.10 28.84
N GLN A 221 7.43 -12.24 29.56
CA GLN A 221 6.01 -12.00 29.34
C GLN A 221 5.78 -11.38 27.96
N PHE A 222 6.61 -10.41 27.56
CA PHE A 222 6.55 -9.84 26.20
C PHE A 222 6.88 -10.87 25.11
N LEU A 223 7.83 -11.77 25.37
CA LEU A 223 8.15 -12.90 24.48
C LEU A 223 6.94 -13.83 24.28
N LEU A 224 6.24 -14.18 25.37
CA LEU A 224 5.04 -15.02 25.32
C LEU A 224 3.86 -14.29 24.65
N ALA A 225 3.73 -12.98 24.85
CA ALA A 225 2.77 -12.15 24.12
C ALA A 225 3.05 -12.19 22.60
N CYS A 226 4.31 -12.04 22.18
CA CYS A 226 4.70 -12.17 20.78
C CYS A 226 4.38 -13.58 20.22
N ALA A 227 4.66 -14.63 20.98
CA ALA A 227 4.35 -16.01 20.59
C ALA A 227 2.84 -16.24 20.43
N ALA A 228 2.01 -15.72 21.34
CA ALA A 228 0.56 -15.83 21.27
C ALA A 228 -0.03 -15.08 20.06
N VAL A 229 0.45 -13.86 19.80
CA VAL A 229 0.08 -13.07 18.61
C VAL A 229 0.52 -13.79 17.33
N LEU A 230 1.73 -14.36 17.31
CA LEU A 230 2.25 -15.11 16.16
C LEU A 230 1.34 -16.31 15.86
N LEU A 231 0.99 -17.10 16.86
CA LEU A 231 0.09 -18.25 16.70
C LEU A 231 -1.27 -17.82 16.18
N ALA A 232 -1.89 -16.81 16.79
CA ALA A 232 -3.20 -16.30 16.36
C ALA A 232 -3.15 -15.76 14.91
N ALA A 233 -2.12 -14.97 14.58
CA ALA A 233 -1.94 -14.40 13.24
C ALA A 233 -1.69 -15.48 12.18
N VAL A 234 -0.91 -16.53 12.49
CA VAL A 234 -0.71 -17.69 11.60
C VAL A 234 -2.02 -18.43 11.37
N VAL A 235 -2.79 -18.72 12.42
CA VAL A 235 -4.10 -19.38 12.29
C VAL A 235 -5.04 -18.54 11.41
N LEU A 236 -5.13 -17.23 11.66
CA LEU A 236 -5.95 -16.32 10.86
C LEU A 236 -5.51 -16.27 9.38
N THR A 237 -4.20 -16.26 9.13
CA THR A 237 -3.64 -16.29 7.76
C THR A 237 -4.00 -17.60 7.05
N LEU A 238 -3.91 -18.74 7.74
CA LEU A 238 -4.24 -20.07 7.18
C LEU A 238 -5.75 -20.27 6.96
N CYS A 239 -6.59 -19.63 7.78
CA CYS A 239 -8.04 -19.72 7.67
C CYS A 239 -8.64 -18.74 6.66
N THR A 240 -7.88 -17.74 6.19
CA THR A 240 -8.38 -16.68 5.31
C THR A 240 -7.91 -16.88 3.87
N PRO A 241 -8.79 -17.23 2.92
CA PRO A 241 -8.41 -17.53 1.54
C PRO A 241 -7.93 -16.31 0.72
N GLY A 242 -8.23 -15.08 1.15
CA GLY A 242 -7.73 -13.86 0.51
C GLY A 242 -7.93 -12.60 1.36
N GLY A 243 -7.11 -11.57 1.14
CA GLY A 243 -7.12 -10.36 1.98
C GLY A 243 -6.45 -10.56 3.35
N ASP A 244 -5.50 -11.48 3.43
CA ASP A 244 -4.76 -11.84 4.66
C ASP A 244 -3.57 -10.93 4.96
N ALA A 245 -3.33 -9.90 4.14
CA ALA A 245 -2.29 -8.89 4.34
C ALA A 245 -2.14 -8.38 5.78
N PRO A 246 -3.20 -7.97 6.51
CA PRO A 246 -3.05 -7.55 7.91
C PRO A 246 -2.53 -8.68 8.82
N PHE A 247 -2.97 -9.92 8.61
CA PHE A 247 -2.50 -11.05 9.41
C PHE A 247 -1.03 -11.38 9.11
N VAL A 248 -0.63 -11.34 7.83
CA VAL A 248 0.78 -11.48 7.42
C VAL A 248 1.66 -10.40 8.07
N ALA A 249 1.17 -9.17 8.20
CA ALA A 249 1.88 -8.10 8.89
C ALA A 249 2.17 -8.45 10.36
N PHE A 250 1.17 -8.95 11.07
CA PHE A 250 1.34 -9.39 12.45
C PHE A 250 2.17 -10.65 12.58
N VAL A 251 2.11 -11.60 11.64
CA VAL A 251 3.02 -12.76 11.59
C VAL A 251 4.48 -12.28 11.53
N LEU A 252 4.81 -11.39 10.61
CA LEU A 252 6.18 -10.87 10.49
C LEU A 252 6.60 -10.10 11.74
N ALA A 253 5.77 -9.16 12.20
CA ALA A 253 6.11 -8.30 13.33
C ALA A 253 6.31 -9.10 14.63
N SER A 254 5.41 -10.05 14.90
CA SER A 254 5.47 -10.94 16.06
C SER A 254 6.62 -11.95 15.99
N ALA A 255 6.95 -12.46 14.80
CA ALA A 255 8.12 -13.33 14.61
C ALA A 255 9.44 -12.59 14.86
N LEU A 256 9.57 -11.37 14.33
CA LEU A 256 10.73 -10.50 14.61
C LEU A 256 10.80 -10.14 16.10
N GLY A 257 9.68 -9.78 16.72
CA GLY A 257 9.60 -9.52 18.16
C GLY A 257 10.01 -10.72 19.00
N LEU A 258 9.47 -11.90 18.69
CA LEU A 258 9.79 -13.16 19.37
C LEU A 258 11.29 -13.48 19.28
N LEU A 259 11.90 -13.41 18.09
CA LEU A 259 13.30 -13.74 17.88
C LEU A 259 14.25 -12.71 18.54
N THR A 260 13.93 -11.43 18.42
CA THR A 260 14.75 -10.35 18.98
C THR A 260 14.69 -10.32 20.50
N VAL A 261 13.52 -10.58 21.09
CA VAL A 261 13.39 -10.68 22.54
C VAL A 261 14.03 -11.96 23.07
N PHE A 262 13.92 -13.07 22.35
CA PHE A 262 14.59 -14.32 22.71
C PHE A 262 16.12 -14.14 22.76
N THR A 263 16.69 -13.56 21.71
CA THR A 263 18.14 -13.24 21.66
C THR A 263 18.53 -12.23 22.74
N ALA A 264 17.71 -11.22 23.01
CA ALA A 264 17.93 -10.24 24.06
C ALA A 264 17.87 -10.81 25.49
N VAL A 265 17.08 -11.86 25.72
CA VAL A 265 17.06 -12.58 27.00
C VAL A 265 18.39 -13.33 27.19
N LEU A 266 18.90 -13.98 26.14
CA LEU A 266 20.18 -14.69 26.18
C LEU A 266 21.40 -13.76 26.32
N ALA A 267 21.36 -12.61 25.64
CA ALA A 267 22.45 -11.64 25.63
C ALA A 267 22.30 -10.54 26.71
N HIS A 268 21.27 -10.62 27.55
CA HIS A 268 20.95 -9.65 28.61
C HIS A 268 20.76 -8.19 28.15
N TRP A 269 20.32 -7.97 26.91
CA TRP A 269 20.18 -6.62 26.33
C TRP A 269 19.10 -5.76 26.99
N THR A 270 19.30 -4.45 27.06
CA THR A 270 18.29 -3.51 27.57
C THR A 270 17.14 -3.32 26.57
N PRO A 271 15.93 -2.88 26.98
CA PRO A 271 14.82 -2.64 26.04
C PRO A 271 15.18 -1.66 24.90
N LYS A 272 16.01 -0.64 25.18
CA LYS A 272 16.49 0.31 24.17
C LYS A 272 17.38 -0.37 23.12
N GLU A 273 18.23 -1.31 23.53
CA GLU A 273 19.10 -2.08 22.62
C GLU A 273 18.29 -3.00 21.70
N ILE A 274 17.24 -3.65 22.24
CA ILE A 274 16.32 -4.47 21.42
C ILE A 274 15.69 -3.61 20.32
N ALA A 275 15.15 -2.45 20.71
CA ALA A 275 14.52 -1.54 19.76
C ALA A 275 15.53 -0.94 18.77
N ALA A 276 16.77 -0.68 19.21
CA ALA A 276 17.84 -0.19 18.35
C ALA A 276 18.28 -1.20 17.29
N LEU A 277 18.13 -2.51 17.55
CA LEU A 277 18.34 -3.54 16.55
C LEU A 277 17.12 -3.67 15.60
N CYS A 278 15.90 -3.67 16.16
CA CYS A 278 14.67 -3.87 15.41
C CYS A 278 14.40 -2.76 14.38
N ALA A 279 14.67 -1.49 14.72
CA ALA A 279 14.38 -0.37 13.84
C ALA A 279 15.16 -0.42 12.50
N PRO A 280 16.50 -0.51 12.48
CA PRO A 280 17.27 -0.69 11.24
C PRO A 280 16.94 -1.99 10.51
N LEU A 281 16.68 -3.09 11.23
CA LEU A 281 16.28 -4.36 10.60
C LEU A 281 14.95 -4.23 9.85
N ALA A 282 13.96 -3.56 10.45
CA ALA A 282 12.66 -3.35 9.81
C ALA A 282 12.78 -2.45 8.57
N VAL A 283 13.51 -1.33 8.67
CA VAL A 283 13.71 -0.39 7.56
C VAL A 283 14.58 -1.00 6.46
N GLY A 284 15.66 -1.69 6.82
CA GLY A 284 16.54 -2.40 5.88
C GLY A 284 15.81 -3.55 5.18
N GLY A 285 14.95 -4.27 5.91
CA GLY A 285 14.12 -5.35 5.39
C GLY A 285 13.25 -4.93 4.21
N LEU A 286 12.73 -3.69 4.21
CA LEU A 286 11.90 -3.12 3.13
C LEU A 286 12.55 -3.25 1.75
N ALA A 287 13.88 -3.14 1.66
CA ALA A 287 14.61 -3.24 0.39
C ALA A 287 14.57 -4.66 -0.21
N PHE A 288 14.41 -5.69 0.63
CA PHE A 288 14.43 -7.09 0.21
C PHE A 288 13.02 -7.68 0.00
N LEU A 289 11.97 -6.98 0.46
CA LEU A 289 10.59 -7.48 0.42
C LEU A 289 10.05 -7.79 -0.99
N PRO A 290 10.31 -6.98 -2.04
CA PRO A 290 9.83 -7.32 -3.38
C PRO A 290 10.38 -8.66 -3.87
N GLY A 291 11.66 -8.94 -3.62
CA GLY A 291 12.29 -10.22 -3.96
C GLY A 291 11.74 -11.40 -3.18
N LEU A 292 11.45 -11.21 -1.88
CA LEU A 292 10.84 -12.25 -1.04
C LEU A 292 9.40 -12.54 -1.44
N SER A 293 8.60 -11.51 -1.72
CA SER A 293 7.20 -11.66 -2.16
C SER A 293 7.11 -12.46 -3.45
N MET A 294 7.95 -12.19 -4.45
CA MET A 294 7.95 -12.97 -5.71
C MET A 294 8.24 -14.44 -5.49
N ARG A 295 9.15 -14.78 -4.56
CA ARG A 295 9.47 -16.17 -4.19
C ARG A 295 8.31 -16.86 -3.48
N PHE A 296 7.65 -16.17 -2.55
CA PHE A 296 6.48 -16.71 -1.84
C PHE A 296 5.25 -16.86 -2.74
N ALA A 297 5.08 -15.95 -3.72
CA ALA A 297 4.02 -16.01 -4.71
C ALA A 297 4.24 -17.09 -5.79
N ARG A 298 5.45 -17.69 -5.84
CA ARG A 298 5.88 -18.66 -6.86
C ARG A 298 5.59 -18.18 -8.28
N LEU A 299 5.78 -16.89 -8.53
CA LEU A 299 5.61 -16.36 -9.89
C LEU A 299 6.62 -17.05 -10.82
N PRO A 300 6.21 -17.48 -12.03
CA PRO A 300 7.14 -18.01 -13.01
C PRO A 300 8.16 -16.93 -13.31
N ILE A 301 9.39 -17.11 -12.84
CA ILE A 301 10.49 -16.24 -13.21
C ILE A 301 10.78 -16.63 -14.66
N GLY A 302 10.45 -15.76 -15.60
CA GLY A 302 10.85 -15.90 -17.00
C GLY A 302 12.36 -15.84 -17.07
N PHE A 303 13.02 -16.95 -16.74
CA PHE A 303 14.43 -17.12 -16.95
C PHE A 303 14.59 -17.48 -18.43
N GLU A 304 14.76 -16.44 -19.25
CA GLU A 304 15.30 -16.63 -20.58
C GLU A 304 16.81 -16.82 -20.40
N PRO A 305 17.36 -18.04 -20.54
CA PRO A 305 18.81 -18.20 -20.53
C PRO A 305 19.40 -17.27 -21.61
N PRO A 306 20.48 -16.53 -21.32
CA PRO A 306 21.12 -15.70 -22.34
C PRO A 306 21.53 -16.63 -23.48
N ASN A 307 20.87 -16.41 -24.63
CA ASN A 307 21.00 -17.13 -25.88
C ASN A 307 22.37 -17.82 -26.01
N SER A 308 22.44 -19.11 -25.72
CA SER A 308 23.54 -19.93 -26.20
C SER A 308 23.33 -20.03 -27.71
N ALA A 309 23.94 -19.09 -28.44
CA ALA A 309 23.99 -19.08 -29.89
C ALA A 309 24.83 -20.29 -30.35
N GLN A 310 24.21 -21.48 -30.30
CA GLN A 310 24.60 -22.76 -30.90
C GLN A 310 23.85 -23.89 -30.19
N SER A 311 22.55 -24.04 -30.45
CA SER A 311 21.98 -25.40 -30.46
C SER A 311 20.99 -25.55 -31.61
N SER A 312 21.46 -26.33 -32.58
CA SER A 312 20.71 -27.18 -33.51
C SER A 312 19.71 -26.53 -34.47
N VAL A 313 20.24 -26.24 -35.66
CA VAL A 313 19.60 -26.11 -36.98
C VAL A 313 18.87 -27.40 -37.44
N TYR A 314 18.83 -28.46 -36.63
CA TYR A 314 18.09 -29.69 -36.91
C TYR A 314 17.46 -30.20 -35.62
N GLY A 315 16.14 -30.05 -35.50
CA GLY A 315 15.39 -30.56 -34.36
C GLY A 315 14.06 -29.82 -34.22
N THR A 316 13.01 -30.41 -34.78
CA THR A 316 11.61 -30.02 -34.59
C THR A 316 11.19 -30.31 -33.16
N GLU A 317 11.75 -29.60 -32.18
CA GLU A 317 11.13 -29.42 -30.87
C GLU A 317 10.48 -28.04 -30.88
N THR A 318 9.31 -27.98 -31.51
CA THR A 318 8.29 -27.03 -31.10
C THR A 318 8.03 -27.35 -29.63
N THR A 319 8.75 -26.72 -28.71
CA THR A 319 8.35 -26.66 -27.32
C THR A 319 6.97 -26.05 -27.37
N VAL A 320 5.96 -26.90 -27.23
CA VAL A 320 4.57 -26.48 -27.08
C VAL A 320 4.59 -25.62 -25.83
N GLN A 321 4.64 -24.30 -26.00
CA GLN A 321 4.40 -23.38 -24.90
C GLN A 321 3.00 -23.75 -24.40
N GLU A 322 2.96 -24.44 -23.26
CA GLU A 322 1.70 -24.75 -22.60
C GLU A 322 0.88 -23.46 -22.51
N PRO A 323 -0.41 -23.49 -22.89
CA PRO A 323 -1.24 -22.30 -22.84
C PRO A 323 -1.19 -21.74 -21.43
N VAL A 324 -0.57 -20.56 -21.31
CA VAL A 324 -0.38 -19.89 -20.04
C VAL A 324 -1.76 -19.61 -19.45
N ASP A 325 -2.11 -20.29 -18.36
CA ASP A 325 -3.38 -20.07 -17.66
C ASP A 325 -3.36 -18.69 -17.01
N THR A 326 -3.84 -17.71 -17.78
CA THR A 326 -3.90 -16.29 -17.40
C THR A 326 -4.62 -16.08 -16.07
N LYS A 327 -5.65 -16.88 -15.77
CA LYS A 327 -6.39 -16.81 -14.49
C LYS A 327 -5.54 -17.26 -13.32
N ARG A 328 -4.72 -18.31 -13.50
CA ARG A 328 -3.80 -18.79 -12.47
C ARG A 328 -2.68 -17.79 -12.20
N ILE A 329 -2.13 -17.16 -13.25
CA ILE A 329 -1.11 -16.12 -13.09
C ILE A 329 -1.69 -14.88 -12.40
N GLU A 330 -2.91 -14.46 -12.77
CA GLU A 330 -3.57 -13.32 -12.13
C GLU A 330 -3.81 -13.57 -10.63
N ALA A 331 -4.29 -14.76 -10.27
CA ALA A 331 -4.46 -15.16 -8.87
C ALA A 331 -3.12 -15.19 -8.10
N GLN A 332 -2.05 -15.71 -8.71
CA GLN A 332 -0.70 -15.71 -8.12
C GLN A 332 -0.14 -14.30 -7.94
N ALA A 333 -0.33 -13.42 -8.94
CA ALA A 333 0.11 -12.03 -8.88
C ALA A 333 -0.62 -11.25 -7.78
N ARG A 334 -1.95 -11.42 -7.68
CA ARG A 334 -2.76 -10.83 -6.61
C ARG A 334 -2.31 -11.32 -5.23
N ARG A 335 -2.08 -12.63 -5.08
CA ARG A 335 -1.58 -13.20 -3.82
C ARG A 335 -0.21 -12.65 -3.45
N GLY A 336 0.70 -12.54 -4.41
CA GLY A 336 2.02 -11.93 -4.21
C GLY A 336 1.93 -10.47 -3.76
N HIS A 337 1.01 -9.70 -4.36
CA HIS A 337 0.73 -8.33 -3.94
C HIS A 337 0.21 -8.25 -2.50
N GLU A 338 -0.76 -9.10 -2.13
CA GLU A 338 -1.31 -9.15 -0.76
C GLU A 338 -0.24 -9.52 0.27
N ILE A 339 0.63 -10.50 -0.02
CA ILE A 339 1.76 -10.86 0.84
C ILE A 339 2.74 -9.69 0.96
N LEU A 340 3.05 -8.99 -0.14
CA LEU A 340 3.95 -7.83 -0.11
C LEU A 340 3.38 -6.70 0.77
N VAL A 341 2.08 -6.40 0.62
CA VAL A 341 1.39 -5.43 1.48
C VAL A 341 1.52 -5.81 2.95
N GLY A 342 1.29 -7.09 3.27
CA GLY A 342 1.43 -7.59 4.63
C GLY A 342 2.86 -7.49 5.17
N LEU A 343 3.86 -7.90 4.39
CA LEU A 343 5.27 -7.79 4.79
C LEU A 343 5.69 -6.34 5.02
N VAL A 344 5.29 -5.41 4.14
CA VAL A 344 5.57 -3.98 4.30
C VAL A 344 4.91 -3.43 5.56
N ALA A 345 3.64 -3.77 5.79
CA ALA A 345 2.92 -3.37 7.00
C ALA A 345 3.54 -3.98 8.27
N GLY A 346 4.08 -5.21 8.20
CA GLY A 346 4.78 -5.85 9.31
C GLY A 346 6.08 -5.12 9.67
N CYS A 347 6.91 -4.77 8.68
CA CYS A 347 8.08 -3.92 8.89
C CYS A 347 7.69 -2.55 9.46
N ALA A 348 6.64 -1.92 8.93
CA ALA A 348 6.14 -0.64 9.43
C ALA A 348 5.70 -0.74 10.90
N LEU A 349 5.00 -1.81 11.28
CA LEU A 349 4.56 -2.06 12.64
C LEU A 349 5.74 -2.30 13.60
N THR A 350 6.73 -3.10 13.19
CA THR A 350 7.96 -3.34 13.99
C THR A 350 8.76 -2.06 14.18
N ALA A 351 8.90 -1.25 13.13
CA ALA A 351 9.60 0.03 13.22
C ALA A 351 8.86 1.02 14.12
N LEU A 352 7.53 1.09 14.03
CA LEU A 352 6.68 1.91 14.91
C LEU A 352 6.81 1.49 16.38
N ALA A 353 6.75 0.19 16.67
CA ALA A 353 6.94 -0.34 18.03
C ALA A 353 8.35 -0.04 18.56
N SER A 354 9.37 -0.15 17.71
CA SER A 354 10.75 0.18 18.07
C SER A 354 10.92 1.68 18.35
N ALA A 355 10.33 2.54 17.51
CA ALA A 355 10.33 3.98 17.70
C ALA A 355 9.59 4.40 18.98
N ALA A 356 8.53 3.68 19.39
CA ALA A 356 7.90 3.87 20.68
C ALA A 356 8.91 3.66 21.81
N VAL A 357 9.56 2.50 21.87
CA VAL A 357 10.52 2.19 22.94
C VAL A 357 11.70 3.17 22.95
N LEU A 358 12.24 3.52 21.78
CA LEU A 358 13.34 4.46 21.63
C LEU A 358 12.96 5.90 22.00
N GLY A 359 11.76 6.35 21.62
CA GLY A 359 11.28 7.71 21.88
C GLY A 359 10.99 7.99 23.35
N PHE A 360 10.55 6.97 24.10
CA PHE A 360 10.36 7.04 25.55
C PHE A 360 11.64 6.79 26.36
N SER A 361 12.78 6.50 25.71
CA SER A 361 14.06 6.33 26.37
C SER A 361 14.69 7.67 26.78
N ASP A 362 15.46 7.68 27.86
CA ASP A 362 16.23 8.84 28.33
C ASP A 362 17.52 9.10 27.52
N ASP A 363 17.82 8.25 26.55
CA ASP A 363 19.04 8.28 25.75
C ASP A 363 18.87 9.11 24.47
N ILE A 364 19.73 10.12 24.29
CA ILE A 364 19.73 11.00 23.11
C ILE A 364 19.97 10.19 21.83
N TRP A 365 20.84 9.16 21.87
CA TRP A 365 21.11 8.34 20.69
C TRP A 365 19.89 7.51 20.29
N ALA A 366 19.11 7.04 21.28
CA ALA A 366 17.86 6.32 21.03
C ALA A 366 16.82 7.25 20.40
N GLN A 367 16.67 8.47 20.92
CA GLN A 367 15.75 9.47 20.37
C GLN A 367 16.13 9.88 18.93
N LEU A 368 17.43 10.05 18.65
CA LEU A 368 17.92 10.31 17.29
C LEU A 368 17.68 9.13 16.35
N LEU A 369 17.85 7.90 16.83
CA LEU A 369 17.54 6.70 16.04
C LEU A 369 16.03 6.59 15.75
N ALA A 370 15.16 6.93 16.71
CA ALA A 370 13.72 6.99 16.49
C ALA A 370 13.36 8.03 15.42
N LEU A 371 13.97 9.23 15.47
CA LEU A 371 13.79 10.28 14.46
C LEU A 371 14.24 9.81 13.08
N ALA A 372 15.45 9.25 12.98
CA ALA A 372 15.99 8.74 11.72
C ALA A 372 15.12 7.61 11.14
N THR A 373 14.60 6.73 12.00
CA THR A 373 13.67 5.66 11.60
C THR A 373 12.36 6.23 11.06
N ALA A 374 11.80 7.22 11.73
CA ALA A 374 10.56 7.87 11.30
C ALA A 374 10.72 8.56 9.93
N VAL A 375 11.82 9.31 9.75
CA VAL A 375 12.15 9.96 8.46
C VAL A 375 12.39 8.90 7.38
N ALA A 376 13.11 7.83 7.69
CA ALA A 376 13.37 6.75 6.75
C ALA A 376 12.07 6.08 6.26
N LEU A 377 11.09 5.83 7.15
CA LEU A 377 9.80 5.27 6.76
C LEU A 377 9.01 6.21 5.83
N LEU A 378 9.02 7.52 6.12
CA LEU A 378 8.36 8.52 5.27
C LEU A 378 9.00 8.61 3.89
N MET A 379 10.33 8.54 3.79
CA MET A 379 11.04 8.50 2.51
C MET A 379 10.78 7.20 1.75
N ARG A 380 10.88 6.06 2.45
CA ARG A 380 10.60 4.72 1.89
C ARG A 380 9.17 4.55 1.39
N ALA A 381 8.21 5.34 1.87
CA ALA A 381 6.85 5.34 1.33
C ALA A 381 6.83 5.66 -0.18
N GLN A 382 7.81 6.42 -0.69
CA GLN A 382 7.93 6.75 -2.12
C GLN A 382 8.42 5.58 -2.99
N LEU A 383 9.01 4.55 -2.39
CA LEU A 383 9.46 3.35 -3.11
C LEU A 383 8.27 2.56 -3.71
N PHE A 384 7.09 2.72 -3.12
CA PHE A 384 5.90 1.97 -3.46
C PHE A 384 4.88 2.85 -4.18
N ARG A 385 4.18 2.28 -5.17
CA ARG A 385 3.12 2.98 -5.92
C ARG A 385 1.72 2.70 -5.40
N TYR A 386 1.51 1.56 -4.74
CA TYR A 386 0.19 1.10 -4.34
C TYR A 386 -0.18 1.62 -2.94
N THR A 387 -1.40 2.14 -2.79
CA THR A 387 -1.91 2.69 -1.53
C THR A 387 -1.79 1.71 -0.36
N GLY A 388 -1.98 0.40 -0.62
CA GLY A 388 -1.85 -0.64 0.41
C GLY A 388 -0.44 -0.74 1.01
N GLN A 389 0.60 -0.35 0.28
CA GLN A 389 2.00 -0.36 0.74
C GLN A 389 2.42 1.00 1.29
N VAL A 390 1.96 2.08 0.65
CA VAL A 390 2.29 3.46 1.02
C VAL A 390 1.64 3.84 2.35
N ALA A 391 0.37 3.51 2.55
CA ALA A 391 -0.39 3.95 3.73
C ALA A 391 0.19 3.42 5.06
N PRO A 392 0.56 2.13 5.21
CA PRO A 392 1.19 1.65 6.44
C PRO A 392 2.53 2.33 6.74
N LEU A 393 3.36 2.60 5.73
CA LEU A 393 4.66 3.27 5.91
C LEU A 393 4.49 4.74 6.32
N LEU A 394 3.56 5.46 5.68
CA LEU A 394 3.24 6.84 6.05
C LEU A 394 2.66 6.90 7.47
N ALA A 395 1.72 6.01 7.79
CA ALA A 395 1.12 5.95 9.13
C ALA A 395 2.17 5.61 10.19
N ALA A 396 3.06 4.65 9.94
CA ALA A 396 4.13 4.29 10.87
C ALA A 396 5.19 5.39 11.00
N GLY A 397 5.56 6.07 9.90
CA GLY A 397 6.51 7.19 9.92
C GLY A 397 5.96 8.38 10.72
N LEU A 398 4.73 8.82 10.43
CA LEU A 398 4.07 9.88 11.18
C LEU A 398 3.81 9.47 12.64
N GLY A 399 3.35 8.23 12.86
CA GLY A 399 3.14 7.68 14.20
C GLY A 399 4.44 7.65 15.03
N SER A 400 5.57 7.31 14.40
CA SER A 400 6.88 7.32 15.06
C SER A 400 7.31 8.73 15.45
N LEU A 401 7.05 9.75 14.61
CA LEU A 401 7.29 11.15 14.98
C LEU A 401 6.41 11.60 16.15
N VAL A 402 5.14 11.21 16.15
CA VAL A 402 4.21 11.52 17.26
C VAL A 402 4.67 10.85 18.55
N LEU A 403 5.06 9.58 18.50
CA LEU A 403 5.56 8.84 19.68
C LEU A 403 6.87 9.42 20.20
N LEU A 404 7.79 9.83 19.32
CA LEU A 404 9.00 10.54 19.72
C LEU A 404 8.68 11.87 20.39
N GLY A 405 7.81 12.69 19.80
CA GLY A 405 7.38 13.96 20.39
C GLY A 405 6.70 13.77 21.75
N LEU A 406 5.88 12.72 21.88
CA LEU A 406 5.21 12.36 23.13
C LEU A 406 6.21 11.88 24.19
N GLY A 407 7.18 11.05 23.83
CA GLY A 407 8.24 10.62 24.74
C GLY A 407 9.09 11.79 25.24
N LEU A 408 9.47 12.71 24.35
CA LEU A 408 10.19 13.94 24.70
C LEU A 408 9.36 14.88 25.59
N ALA A 409 8.04 14.92 25.44
CA ALA A 409 7.15 15.76 26.23
C ALA A 409 6.85 15.17 27.62
N LEU A 410 6.60 13.86 27.69
CA LEU A 410 6.20 13.18 28.93
C LEU A 410 7.37 12.81 29.83
N ASN A 411 8.59 12.69 29.29
CA ASN A 411 9.77 12.30 30.06
C ASN A 411 10.85 13.40 30.04
N PRO A 412 10.69 14.48 30.83
CA PRO A 412 11.70 15.52 30.95
C PRO A 412 12.94 15.01 31.75
N PRO A 413 14.17 15.42 31.38
CA PRO A 413 15.39 15.09 32.09
C PRO A 413 15.27 15.43 33.57
N GLN A 414 15.73 14.50 34.42
CA GLN A 414 15.60 14.64 35.87
C GLN A 414 16.29 15.89 36.43
N SER A 415 17.35 16.40 35.78
CA SER A 415 18.01 17.65 36.17
C SER A 415 17.05 18.84 36.06
N ILE A 416 16.41 19.00 34.89
CA ILE A 416 15.47 20.10 34.62
C ILE A 416 14.24 20.01 35.52
N LEU A 417 13.77 18.78 35.80
CA LEU A 417 12.64 18.58 36.70
C LEU A 417 12.99 18.95 38.15
N ARG A 418 14.20 18.62 38.62
CA ARG A 418 14.68 19.01 39.95
C ARG A 418 14.82 20.52 40.08
N ASP A 419 15.37 21.19 39.06
CA ASP A 419 15.52 22.65 39.04
C ASP A 419 14.16 23.36 39.02
N ALA A 420 13.17 22.81 38.30
CA ALA A 420 11.81 23.33 38.32
C ALA A 420 11.12 23.17 39.68
N LEU A 421 11.40 22.07 40.39
CA LEU A 421 10.89 21.83 41.76
C LEU A 421 11.56 22.74 42.80
N THR A 422 12.81 23.18 42.58
CA THR A 422 13.50 24.15 43.44
C THR A 422 13.15 25.60 43.12
N GLY A 423 12.29 25.84 42.12
CA GLY A 423 11.72 27.15 41.78
C GLY A 423 12.29 27.80 40.52
N ASP A 424 13.34 27.23 39.91
CA ASP A 424 13.90 27.71 38.63
C ASP A 424 13.26 26.99 37.44
N ARG A 425 12.24 27.61 36.85
CA ARG A 425 11.48 27.04 35.72
C ARG A 425 12.09 27.36 34.35
N SER A 426 13.16 28.15 34.31
CA SER A 426 13.76 28.64 33.06
C SER A 426 14.14 27.52 32.08
N GLY A 427 14.76 26.44 32.57
CA GLY A 427 15.14 25.29 31.76
C GLY A 427 13.94 24.53 31.16
N LEU A 428 12.83 24.47 31.89
CA LEU A 428 11.61 23.79 31.44
C LEU A 428 10.87 24.63 30.39
N ASP A 429 10.81 25.94 30.59
CA ASP A 429 10.22 26.89 29.64
C ASP A 429 11.01 26.91 28.33
N ILE A 430 12.35 26.95 28.38
CA ILE A 430 13.21 26.89 27.18
C ILE A 430 12.98 25.58 26.41
N ARG A 431 12.91 24.44 27.11
CA ARG A 431 12.63 23.14 26.50
C ARG A 431 11.23 23.12 25.87
N ALA A 432 10.22 23.64 26.56
CA ALA A 432 8.86 23.69 26.05
C ALA A 432 8.76 24.55 24.79
N VAL A 433 9.41 25.72 24.76
CA VAL A 433 9.50 26.58 23.58
C VAL A 433 10.20 25.86 22.43
N TRP A 434 11.33 25.20 22.68
CA TRP A 434 12.06 24.45 21.65
C TRP A 434 11.26 23.28 21.08
N LEU A 435 10.62 22.48 21.94
CA LEU A 435 9.78 21.36 21.51
C LEU A 435 8.56 21.85 20.73
N ALA A 436 7.88 22.89 21.21
CA ALA A 436 6.74 23.48 20.51
C ALA A 436 7.16 24.05 19.15
N ALA A 437 8.30 24.75 19.07
CA ALA A 437 8.84 25.26 17.82
C ALA A 437 9.21 24.14 16.85
N ALA A 438 9.86 23.07 17.33
CA ALA A 438 10.24 21.92 16.51
C ALA A 438 9.00 21.18 15.96
N ILE A 439 7.99 20.96 16.79
CA ILE A 439 6.72 20.34 16.38
C ILE A 439 6.00 21.24 15.37
N ALA A 440 5.88 22.54 15.65
CA ALA A 440 5.25 23.50 14.74
C ALA A 440 5.95 23.55 13.37
N ALA A 441 7.29 23.58 13.37
CA ALA A 441 8.09 23.51 12.15
C ALA A 441 7.88 22.19 11.39
N GLY A 442 7.84 21.06 12.09
CA GLY A 442 7.55 19.76 11.50
C GLY A 442 6.15 19.69 10.89
N THR A 443 5.14 20.18 11.60
CA THR A 443 3.75 20.27 11.09
C THR A 443 3.67 21.18 9.86
N ALA A 444 4.32 22.35 9.90
CA ALA A 444 4.37 23.26 8.77
C ALA A 444 5.05 22.63 7.55
N LEU A 445 6.15 21.89 7.75
CA LEU A 445 6.85 21.18 6.69
C LEU A 445 5.99 20.08 6.06
N VAL A 446 5.37 19.22 6.87
CA VAL A 446 4.49 18.14 6.38
C VAL A 446 3.29 18.71 5.63
N ALA A 447 2.67 19.78 6.17
CA ALA A 447 1.57 20.46 5.51
C ALA A 447 2.00 21.12 4.19
N ALA A 448 3.14 21.80 4.16
CA ALA A 448 3.69 22.42 2.95
C ALA A 448 3.95 21.37 1.87
N LEU A 449 4.59 20.25 2.22
CA LEU A 449 4.84 19.15 1.28
C LEU A 449 3.52 18.56 0.75
N GLY A 450 2.54 18.30 1.62
CA GLY A 450 1.23 17.78 1.23
C GLY A 450 0.42 18.71 0.32
N LEU A 451 0.59 20.03 0.45
CA LEU A 451 -0.14 21.02 -0.35
C LEU A 451 0.58 21.40 -1.66
N ILE A 452 1.92 21.44 -1.66
CA ILE A 452 2.72 21.93 -2.79
C ILE A 452 3.06 20.80 -3.76
N VAL A 453 3.53 19.65 -3.26
CA VAL A 453 4.06 18.57 -4.11
C VAL A 453 3.03 18.05 -5.12
N PRO A 454 1.76 17.79 -4.76
CA PRO A 454 0.78 17.30 -5.72
C PRO A 454 0.40 18.32 -6.81
N ARG A 455 0.56 19.62 -6.53
CA ARG A 455 0.12 20.70 -7.44
C ARG A 455 1.21 21.13 -8.41
N GLN A 456 2.44 21.27 -7.92
CA GLN A 456 3.56 21.83 -8.68
C GLN A 456 4.50 20.75 -9.22
N GLY A 457 4.41 19.53 -8.69
CA GLY A 457 5.41 18.48 -8.92
C GLY A 457 6.75 18.80 -8.26
N LEU A 458 7.63 17.82 -8.21
CA LEU A 458 9.01 18.02 -7.75
C LEU A 458 9.90 18.31 -8.96
N SER A 459 10.69 19.38 -8.90
CA SER A 459 11.73 19.61 -9.90
C SER A 459 12.76 18.45 -9.87
N PRO A 460 13.44 18.15 -11.00
CA PRO A 460 14.47 17.10 -11.04
C PRO A 460 15.58 17.26 -10.00
N PHE A 461 15.95 18.51 -9.67
CA PHE A 461 16.92 18.83 -8.63
C PHE A 461 16.47 18.33 -7.25
N TRP A 462 15.24 18.66 -6.85
CA TRP A 462 14.66 18.25 -5.56
C TRP A 462 14.45 16.73 -5.49
N GLY A 463 14.08 16.08 -6.60
CA GLY A 463 14.02 14.62 -6.68
C GLY A 463 15.37 13.97 -6.38
N ARG A 464 16.44 14.41 -7.07
CA ARG A 464 17.80 13.89 -6.84
C ARG A 464 18.31 14.20 -5.43
N PHE A 465 18.03 15.39 -4.91
CA PHE A 465 18.43 15.75 -3.55
C PHE A 465 17.78 14.83 -2.51
N LEU A 466 16.47 14.56 -2.64
CA LEU A 466 15.75 13.64 -1.75
C LEU A 466 16.31 12.21 -1.82
N GLU A 467 16.68 11.71 -2.99
CA GLU A 467 17.34 10.40 -3.13
C GLU A 467 18.67 10.34 -2.35
N ILE A 468 19.48 11.40 -2.41
CA ILE A 468 20.77 11.47 -1.68
C ILE A 468 20.52 11.52 -0.18
N VAL A 469 19.55 12.35 0.25
CA VAL A 469 19.18 12.46 1.67
C VAL A 469 18.62 11.13 2.18
N GLU A 470 17.79 10.44 1.40
CA GLU A 470 17.29 9.10 1.75
C GLU A 470 18.45 8.13 1.96
N GLY A 471 19.40 8.06 1.03
CA GLY A 471 20.60 7.23 1.16
C GLY A 471 21.40 7.55 2.42
N PHE A 472 21.56 8.84 2.73
CA PHE A 472 22.24 9.29 3.95
C PHE A 472 21.48 8.86 5.22
N VAL A 473 20.18 9.12 5.30
CA VAL A 473 19.34 8.73 6.45
C VAL A 473 19.42 7.22 6.69
N LEU A 474 19.27 6.42 5.63
CA LEU A 474 19.37 4.96 5.73
C LEU A 474 20.74 4.50 6.23
N LEU A 475 21.82 5.13 5.76
CA LEU A 475 23.18 4.80 6.21
C LEU A 475 23.40 5.18 7.68
N THR A 476 22.80 6.27 8.17
CA THR A 476 22.94 6.72 9.57
C THR A 476 22.27 5.83 10.61
N LEU A 477 21.31 4.98 10.20
CA LEU A 477 20.62 4.07 11.12
C LEU A 477 21.59 3.11 11.81
N VAL A 478 22.61 2.61 11.10
CA VAL A 478 23.58 1.65 11.65
C VAL A 478 24.51 2.30 12.69
N PRO A 479 25.19 3.44 12.40
CA PRO A 479 25.96 4.17 13.41
C PRO A 479 25.13 4.56 14.64
N LEU A 480 23.90 5.04 14.45
CA LEU A 480 23.03 5.40 15.57
C LEU A 480 22.67 4.18 16.43
N ALA A 481 22.37 3.04 15.82
CA ALA A 481 22.16 1.80 16.57
C ALA A 481 23.41 1.41 17.37
N LEU A 482 24.61 1.46 16.78
CA LEU A 482 25.87 1.19 17.47
C LEU A 482 26.13 2.16 18.63
N ALA A 483 25.68 3.41 18.52
CA ALA A 483 25.75 4.38 19.61
C ALA A 483 24.85 3.99 20.79
N VAL A 484 23.63 3.50 20.52
CA VAL A 484 22.71 3.01 21.57
C VAL A 484 23.27 1.77 22.28
N PHE A 485 24.05 0.94 21.58
CA PHE A 485 24.79 -0.20 22.16
C PHE A 485 26.08 0.21 22.88
N ASP A 486 26.37 1.51 23.04
CA ASP A 486 27.57 2.05 23.68
C ASP A 486 28.90 1.55 23.06
N VAL A 487 28.88 1.09 21.81
CA VAL A 487 30.06 0.52 21.13
C VAL A 487 31.19 1.54 20.99
N TYR A 488 30.85 2.81 20.72
CA TYR A 488 31.84 3.88 20.61
C TYR A 488 32.53 4.17 21.95
N ALA A 489 31.78 4.11 23.06
CA ALA A 489 32.35 4.28 24.40
C ALA A 489 33.31 3.12 24.73
N ALA A 490 32.91 1.89 24.40
CA ALA A 490 33.77 0.71 24.56
C ALA A 490 35.06 0.81 23.73
N ALA A 491 34.98 1.19 22.46
CA ALA A 491 36.15 1.37 21.59
C ALA A 491 37.09 2.49 22.09
N ARG A 492 36.53 3.60 22.59
CA ARG A 492 37.32 4.69 23.21
C ARG A 492 38.02 4.23 24.49
N ALA A 493 37.36 3.42 25.31
CA ALA A 493 37.95 2.87 26.53
C ALA A 493 39.12 1.92 26.23
N MET A 494 39.07 1.16 25.13
CA MET A 494 40.17 0.28 24.71
C MET A 494 41.42 1.02 24.23
N THR A 495 41.26 2.23 23.68
CA THR A 495 42.36 3.06 23.14
C THR A 495 42.94 4.03 24.16
N SER A 496 42.29 4.18 25.32
CA SER A 496 42.74 5.07 26.42
C SER A 496 43.62 4.34 27.46
N LYS A 497 44.09 3.12 27.17
CA LYS A 497 45.15 2.42 27.91
C LYS A 497 46.49 2.67 27.23
#